data_AF-A0A646KQ04-F1
#
_entry.id   AF-A0A646KQ04-F1
#
_cell.length_a   1.000
_cell.length_b   1.000
_cell.length_c   1.000
_cell.angle_alpha   90.00
_cell.angle_beta   90.00
_cell.angle_gamma   90.00
#
_symmetry.space_group_name_H-M   'P 1'
#
loop_
_entity.id
_entity.type
_entity.pdbx_description
1 polymer ?
#
loop_
_entity_poly.entity_id
_entity_poly.type
_entity_poly.pdbx_seq_one_letter_code
_entity_poly.pdbx_strand_id
1 'polypeptide(L)' 'GGTVLDPFTGSGTTGVAALQEGRSFVGIELSDHYAAVAEQRLREAVLTRDDVDLAGPEQ' A
#
# COMPACT_ATOMS: atom_id res chain seq x y z
N GLY A 1 6.05 2.46 13.34
CA GLY A 1 5.88 3.24 12.10
C GLY A 1 4.87 4.35 12.31
N GLY A 2 4.78 5.30 11.38
CA GLY A 2 3.75 6.35 11.34
C GLY A 2 2.68 6.06 10.27
N THR A 3 1.64 6.90 10.19
CA THR A 3 0.58 6.81 9.18
C THR A 3 0.78 7.87 8.11
N VAL A 4 0.69 7.48 6.83
CA VAL A 4 0.68 8.39 5.68
C VAL A 4 -0.77 8.64 5.26
N LEU A 5 -1.13 9.91 5.11
CA LEU A 5 -2.44 10.36 4.61
C LEU A 5 -2.24 10.99 3.23
N ASP A 6 -3.01 10.54 2.24
CA ASP A 6 -3.06 11.14 0.90
C ASP A 6 -4.50 11.46 0.49
N PRO A 7 -4.91 12.75 0.48
CA PRO A 7 -6.27 13.15 0.12
C PRO A 7 -6.56 13.10 -1.39
N PHE A 8 -5.54 12.83 -2.23
CA PHE A 8 -5.64 12.75 -3.69
C PHE A 8 -4.93 11.48 -4.18
N THR A 9 -5.39 10.34 -3.65
CA THR A 9 -4.68 9.06 -3.78
C THR A 9 -4.47 8.63 -5.24
N GLY A 10 -5.36 9.02 -6.16
CA GLY A 10 -5.27 8.68 -7.56
C GLY A 10 -5.13 7.17 -7.74
N SER A 11 -4.06 6.75 -8.42
CA SER A 11 -3.75 5.32 -8.64
C SER A 11 -3.10 4.60 -7.45
N GLY A 12 -2.92 5.24 -6.29
CA GLY A 12 -2.43 4.60 -5.07
C GLY A 12 -0.90 4.50 -4.90
N THR A 13 -0.10 5.20 -5.70
CA THR A 13 1.38 5.08 -5.65
C THR A 13 1.98 5.49 -4.30
N THR A 14 1.46 6.55 -3.68
CA THR A 14 1.88 7.01 -2.35
C THR A 14 1.67 5.91 -1.31
N GLY A 15 0.55 5.21 -1.38
CA GLY A 15 0.24 4.15 -0.43
C GLY A 15 1.05 2.89 -0.64
N VAL A 16 1.35 2.51 -1.89
CA VAL A 16 2.28 1.39 -2.18
C VAL A 16 3.64 1.66 -1.55
N ALA A 17 4.21 2.85 -1.75
CA ALA A 17 5.48 3.23 -1.14
C ALA A 17 5.40 3.26 0.40
N ALA A 18 4.33 3.82 0.97
CA ALA A 18 4.14 3.83 2.42
C ALA A 18 4.11 2.41 3.01
N LEU A 19 3.38 1.50 2.38
CA LEU A 19 3.28 0.10 2.79
C LEU A 19 4.63 -0.60 2.72
N GLN A 20 5.38 -0.43 1.61
CA GLN A 20 6.73 -0.98 1.43
C GLN A 20 7.71 -0.48 2.49
N GLU A 21 7.60 0.77 2.92
CA GLU A 21 8.40 1.39 3.98
C GLU A 21 7.96 1.03 5.41
N GLY A 22 7.09 0.03 5.58
CA GLY A 22 6.65 -0.38 6.91
C GLY A 22 5.65 0.57 7.59
N ARG A 23 4.99 1.44 6.82
CA ARG A 23 4.04 2.44 7.32
C ARG A 23 2.60 2.04 7.03
N SER A 24 1.68 2.55 7.84
CA SER A 24 0.25 2.49 7.55
C SER A 24 -0.13 3.59 6.54
N PHE A 25 -1.17 3.35 5.75
CA PHE A 25 -1.63 4.27 4.72
C PHE A 25 -3.15 4.49 4.79
N VAL A 26 -3.58 5.75 4.62
CA VAL A 26 -4.98 6.14 4.45
C VAL A 26 -5.07 7.02 3.21
N GLY A 27 -5.90 6.61 2.26
CA GLY A 27 -6.12 7.32 1.00
C GLY A 27 -7.56 7.78 0.82
N ILE A 28 -7.75 8.95 0.24
CA ILE A 28 -9.05 9.45 -0.23
C ILE A 28 -8.94 9.66 -1.74
N GLU A 29 -9.91 9.15 -2.48
CA GLU A 29 -10.04 9.33 -3.92
C GLU A 29 -11.52 9.53 -4.26
N LEU A 30 -11.83 10.49 -5.13
CA LEU A 30 -13.20 10.84 -5.50
C LEU A 30 -13.70 10.00 -6.67
N SER A 31 -12.80 9.58 -7.57
CA SER A 31 -13.16 8.76 -8.71
C SER A 31 -13.25 7.29 -8.33
N ASP A 32 -14.44 6.70 -8.48
CA ASP A 32 -14.66 5.26 -8.25
C ASP A 32 -13.68 4.38 -9.04
N HIS A 33 -13.37 4.77 -10.27
CA HIS A 33 -12.40 4.06 -11.11
C HIS A 33 -11.00 4.06 -10.49
N TYR A 34 -10.51 5.23 -10.09
CA TYR A 34 -9.18 5.33 -9.46
C TYR A 34 -9.14 4.72 -8.06
N ALA A 35 -10.24 4.81 -7.30
CA ALA A 35 -10.38 4.15 -6.02
C ALA A 35 -10.23 2.62 -6.14
N ALA A 36 -10.89 2.00 -7.14
CA ALA A 36 -10.75 0.57 -7.40
C ALA A 36 -9.33 0.18 -7.84
N VAL A 37 -8.71 0.98 -8.70
CA VAL A 37 -7.31 0.78 -9.13
C VAL A 37 -6.34 0.90 -7.95
N ALA A 38 -6.50 1.91 -7.09
CA ALA A 38 -5.69 2.10 -5.90
C ALA A 38 -5.87 0.93 -4.92
N GLU A 39 -7.11 0.51 -4.65
CA GLU A 39 -7.41 -0.60 -3.75
C GLU A 39 -6.69 -1.88 -4.18
N GLN A 40 -6.79 -2.26 -5.47
CA GLN A 40 -6.11 -3.44 -5.99
C GLN A 40 -4.60 -3.38 -5.74
N ARG A 41 -3.96 -2.26 -6.11
CA ARG A 41 -2.50 -2.09 -5.98
C ARG A 41 -2.03 -2.09 -4.52
N LEU A 42 -2.82 -1.50 -3.61
CA LEU A 42 -2.51 -1.52 -2.19
C LEU A 42 -2.62 -2.93 -1.60
N ARG A 43 -3.63 -3.71 -2.00
CA ARG A 43 -3.78 -5.12 -1.59
C ARG A 43 -2.60 -5.97 -2.06
N GLU A 44 -2.20 -5.82 -3.32
CA GLU A 44 -1.02 -6.50 -3.87
C GLU A 44 0.26 -6.13 -3.08
N ALA A 45 0.44 -4.85 -2.74
CA ALA A 45 1.60 -4.39 -1.97
C ALA A 45 1.66 -4.97 -0.54
N VAL A 46 0.50 -5.19 0.12
CA VAL A 46 0.46 -5.85 1.44
C VAL A 46 0.85 -7.32 1.33
N LEU A 47 0.31 -8.07 0.36
CA LEU A 47 0.64 -9.49 0.17
C LEU A 47 2.13 -9.72 -0.05
N THR A 48 2.77 -8.87 -0.87
CA THR A 48 4.22 -8.96 -1.10
C THR A 48 5.07 -8.72 0.14
N ARG A 49 4.55 -8.11 1.20
CA ARG A 49 5.30 -7.95 2.46
C ARG A 49 5.22 -9.17 3.35
N ASP A 50 4.06 -9.81 3.42
CA ASP A 50 3.87 -11.02 4.24
C ASP A 50 4.67 -12.20 3.67
N ASP A 51 4.83 -12.28 2.34
CA ASP A 51 5.63 -13.31 1.68
C ASP A 51 7.15 -13.13 1.88
N VAL A 52 7.63 -11.91 2.18
CA VAL A 52 9.05 -11.62 2.42
C VAL A 52 9.44 -11.90 3.88
N ASP A 53 8.48 -11.91 4.82
CA ASP A 53 8.73 -12.24 6.23
C ASP A 53 8.76 -13.78 6.50
N LEU A 54 8.28 -14.59 5.55
CA LEU A 54 8.40 -16.05 5.59
C LEU A 54 9.72 -16.58 5.01
N ALA A 55 10.47 -15.75 4.28
CA ALA A 55 11.87 -16.02 3.97
C ALA A 55 12.72 -15.61 5.19
N GLY A 56 12.59 -16.37 6.27
CA GLY A 56 13.47 -16.26 7.43
C GLY A 56 14.95 -16.34 7.00
N PRO A 57 15.88 -15.84 7.82
CA PRO A 57 17.30 -15.85 7.49
C PRO A 57 17.72 -17.26 7.10
N GLU A 58 18.22 -17.38 5.89
CA GLU A 58 18.79 -18.57 5.30
C GLU A 58 19.81 -19.16 6.31
N GLN A 59 19.50 -20.33 6.88
CA GLN A 59 20.48 -21.12 7.63
C GLN A 59 21.36 -21.90 6.66
#